data_AF-A0A6L8QBM2-F1
#
_entry.id   AF-A0A6L8QBM2-F1
#
_cell.length_a   1.000
_cell.length_b   1.000
_cell.length_c   1.000
_cell.angle_alpha   90.00
_cell.angle_beta   90.00
_cell.angle_gamma   90.00
#
_symmetry.space_group_name_H-M   'P 1'
#
loop_
_entity.id
_entity.type
_entity.pdbx_description
1 polymer ?
#
loop_
_entity_poly.entity_id
_entity_poly.type
_entity_poly.pdbx_seq_one_letter_code
_entity_poly.pdbx_strand_id
1 'polypeptide(L)'
;VCMAPNVDQMHVVNHLTGEEAAGEKRNVLVEAARIARGEIKDIATVKADDIDALVFPGGFGAAKNLSTFAVKGENCDVHPEVMRLVKEFAAKQKPQAALCIAPAMMAKIYEDAPSKPTLTIGNDKDCSGKMETLGTTHQDCSARDFVFDEQNNIVSTPAYMLGQSISEVAEGIEKTINKLVEVTE
;
A
#
# COMPACT_ATOMS: atom_id res chain seq x y z
N VAL A 1 -5.72 -7.21 -12.26
CA VAL A 1 -7.06 -7.31 -11.61
C VAL A 1 -7.16 -6.23 -10.54
N CYS A 2 -8.25 -5.47 -10.49
CA CYS A 2 -8.50 -4.57 -9.35
C CYS A 2 -9.18 -5.35 -8.22
N MET A 3 -8.82 -5.03 -6.98
CA MET A 3 -9.33 -5.72 -5.79
C MET A 3 -9.60 -4.72 -4.66
N ALA A 4 -10.59 -5.02 -3.83
CA ALA A 4 -10.86 -4.29 -2.59
C ALA A 4 -11.58 -5.19 -1.58
N PRO A 5 -11.41 -4.99 -0.27
CA PRO A 5 -12.21 -5.68 0.73
C PRO A 5 -13.67 -5.19 0.69
N ASN A 6 -14.62 -6.12 0.82
CA ASN A 6 -16.04 -5.79 0.90
C ASN A 6 -16.45 -5.41 2.34
N VAL A 7 -16.00 -4.24 2.79
CA VAL A 7 -16.24 -3.70 4.14
C VAL A 7 -16.65 -2.23 4.08
N ASP A 8 -17.25 -1.72 5.15
CA ASP A 8 -17.48 -0.28 5.30
C ASP A 8 -16.15 0.48 5.44
N GLN A 9 -16.07 1.68 4.87
CA GLN A 9 -14.96 2.60 5.10
C GLN A 9 -14.94 3.03 6.58
N MET A 10 -13.74 3.21 7.14
CA MET A 10 -13.57 3.73 8.49
C MET A 10 -14.20 5.12 8.65
N HIS A 11 -13.98 6.01 7.68
CA HIS A 11 -14.56 7.35 7.65
C HIS A 11 -14.91 7.72 6.20
N VAL A 12 -16.03 8.41 6.00
CA VAL A 12 -16.34 9.12 4.76
C VAL A 12 -15.86 10.56 4.92
N VAL A 13 -15.02 11.05 4.01
CA VAL A 13 -14.43 12.39 4.10
C VAL A 13 -14.98 13.28 3.00
N ASN A 14 -15.49 14.45 3.38
CA ASN A 14 -15.75 15.52 2.43
C ASN A 14 -14.41 16.15 2.04
N HIS A 15 -13.88 15.78 0.87
CA HIS A 15 -12.58 16.26 0.42
C HIS A 15 -12.55 17.76 0.06
N LEU A 16 -13.70 18.45 0.01
CA LEU A 16 -13.75 19.91 -0.12
C LEU A 16 -13.39 20.59 1.21
N THR A 17 -13.87 20.07 2.34
CA THR A 17 -13.65 20.66 3.67
C THR A 17 -12.53 19.98 4.46
N GLY A 18 -12.17 18.75 4.09
CA GLY A 18 -11.25 17.90 4.84
C GLY A 18 -11.87 17.22 6.07
N GLU A 19 -13.16 17.44 6.31
CA GLU A 19 -13.88 16.94 7.49
C GLU A 19 -14.57 15.60 7.20
N GLU A 20 -14.83 14.84 8.26
CA GLU A 20 -15.67 13.65 8.19
C GLU A 20 -17.12 14.04 7.87
N ALA A 21 -17.72 13.37 6.89
CA ALA A 21 -19.14 13.48 6.56
C ALA A 21 -19.96 12.65 7.56
N ALA A 22 -20.18 13.21 8.75
CA ALA A 22 -20.84 12.52 9.85
C ALA A 22 -22.20 11.91 9.44
N GLY A 23 -22.39 10.62 9.74
CA GLY A 23 -23.60 9.88 9.42
C GLY A 23 -23.65 9.27 8.01
N GLU A 24 -22.71 9.62 7.12
CA GLU A 24 -22.55 8.91 5.85
C GLU A 24 -21.79 7.59 6.04
N LYS A 25 -22.23 6.56 5.33
CA LYS A 25 -21.52 5.27 5.22
C LYS A 25 -21.32 4.92 3.76
N ARG A 26 -20.13 4.42 3.44
CA ARG A 26 -19.79 3.93 2.10
C ARG A 26 -18.97 2.64 2.21
N ASN A 27 -19.19 1.74 1.26
CA ASN A 27 -18.47 0.47 1.20
C ASN A 27 -17.20 0.62 0.35
N VAL A 28 -16.09 0.03 0.81
CA VAL A 28 -14.77 0.12 0.17
C VAL A 28 -14.79 -0.49 -1.23
N LEU A 29 -15.34 -1.70 -1.40
CA LEU A 29 -15.41 -2.38 -2.70
C LEU A 29 -16.31 -1.61 -3.69
N VAL A 30 -17.49 -1.17 -3.25
CA VAL A 30 -18.45 -0.43 -4.08
C VAL A 30 -17.84 0.89 -4.57
N GLU A 31 -17.19 1.65 -3.69
CA GLU A 31 -16.59 2.93 -4.08
C GLU A 31 -15.32 2.74 -4.93
N ALA A 32 -14.51 1.71 -4.65
CA ALA A 32 -13.34 1.38 -5.48
C ALA A 32 -13.74 0.93 -6.90
N ALA A 33 -14.93 0.37 -7.08
CA ALA A 33 -15.47 0.05 -8.41
C ALA A 33 -15.59 1.28 -9.33
N ARG A 34 -15.66 2.50 -8.78
CA ARG A 34 -15.63 3.75 -9.58
C ARG A 34 -14.32 3.91 -10.33
N ILE A 35 -13.18 3.61 -9.68
CA ILE A 35 -11.84 3.67 -10.30
C ILE A 35 -11.69 2.55 -11.32
N ALA A 36 -12.12 1.34 -10.96
CA ALA A 36 -12.02 0.16 -11.80
C ALA A 36 -13.08 0.07 -12.92
N ARG A 37 -13.98 1.05 -13.03
CA ARG A 37 -15.09 1.06 -13.99
C ARG A 37 -15.97 -0.20 -13.92
N GLY A 38 -16.18 -0.72 -12.71
CA GLY A 38 -16.92 -1.97 -12.46
C GLY A 38 -16.08 -3.25 -12.48
N GLU A 39 -14.87 -3.23 -13.04
CA GLU A 39 -14.00 -4.41 -13.18
C GLU A 39 -13.15 -4.65 -11.93
N ILE A 40 -13.81 -4.96 -10.82
CA ILE A 40 -13.19 -5.17 -9.51
C ILE A 40 -13.73 -6.43 -8.82
N LYS A 41 -12.87 -7.10 -8.05
CA LYS A 41 -13.23 -8.28 -7.24
C LYS A 41 -13.09 -8.00 -5.75
N ASP A 42 -13.82 -8.76 -4.95
CA ASP A 42 -13.51 -8.88 -3.53
C ASP A 42 -12.14 -9.55 -3.38
N ILE A 43 -11.24 -8.90 -2.65
CA ILE A 43 -9.87 -9.40 -2.38
C ILE A 43 -9.89 -10.80 -1.74
N ALA A 44 -10.94 -11.15 -0.99
CA ALA A 44 -11.12 -12.48 -0.41
C ALA A 44 -11.16 -13.61 -1.45
N THR A 45 -11.52 -13.29 -2.70
CA THR A 45 -11.70 -14.26 -3.78
C THR A 45 -10.46 -14.45 -4.65
N VAL A 46 -9.43 -13.63 -4.47
CA VAL A 46 -8.20 -13.67 -5.27
C VAL A 46 -7.08 -14.33 -4.48
N LYS A 47 -6.30 -15.17 -5.17
CA LYS A 47 -5.13 -15.88 -4.64
C LYS A 47 -3.88 -15.41 -5.34
N ALA A 48 -2.73 -15.58 -4.69
CA ALA A 48 -1.44 -15.27 -5.32
C ALA A 48 -1.16 -16.10 -6.59
N ASP A 49 -1.79 -17.26 -6.75
CA ASP A 49 -1.68 -18.09 -7.96
C ASP A 49 -2.45 -17.53 -9.16
N ASP A 50 -3.36 -16.59 -8.95
CA ASP A 50 -4.18 -16.02 -10.02
C ASP A 50 -3.49 -14.82 -10.74
N ILE A 51 -2.41 -14.28 -10.16
CA ILE A 51 -1.78 -13.01 -10.58
C ILE A 51 -0.29 -12.95 -10.35
N ASP A 52 0.48 -12.42 -11.30
CA ASP A 52 1.95 -12.47 -11.29
C ASP A 52 2.63 -11.46 -10.36
N ALA A 53 2.02 -10.27 -10.20
CA ALA A 53 2.51 -9.20 -9.33
C ALA A 53 1.36 -8.54 -8.57
N LEU A 54 1.68 -7.89 -7.44
CA LEU A 54 0.71 -7.18 -6.60
C LEU A 54 1.12 -5.72 -6.40
N VAL A 55 0.17 -4.78 -6.54
CA VAL A 55 0.43 -3.35 -6.31
C VAL A 55 -0.60 -2.81 -5.33
N PHE A 56 -0.12 -2.12 -4.29
CA PHE A 56 -0.93 -1.30 -3.39
C PHE A 56 -0.71 0.19 -3.69
N PRO A 57 -1.68 0.84 -4.35
CA PRO A 57 -1.72 2.30 -4.40
C PRO A 57 -1.81 2.92 -3.01
N GLY A 58 -1.47 4.21 -2.97
CA GLY A 58 -1.49 5.01 -1.76
C GLY A 58 -2.87 5.48 -1.29
N GLY A 59 -2.85 6.63 -0.61
CA GLY A 59 -4.04 7.28 -0.05
C GLY A 59 -4.36 6.79 1.35
N PHE A 60 -4.98 7.65 2.16
CA PHE A 60 -5.30 7.33 3.56
C PHE A 60 -6.19 6.09 3.73
N GLY A 61 -6.90 5.65 2.69
CA GLY A 61 -7.61 4.37 2.69
C GLY A 61 -6.69 3.17 2.95
N ALA A 62 -5.43 3.18 2.51
CA ALA A 62 -4.47 2.13 2.84
C ALA A 62 -4.14 2.10 4.36
N ALA A 63 -4.09 3.27 4.99
CA ALA A 63 -3.80 3.43 6.41
C ALA A 63 -5.04 3.42 7.33
N LYS A 64 -6.26 3.42 6.77
CA LYS A 64 -7.53 3.44 7.52
C LYS A 64 -8.45 2.25 7.24
N ASN A 65 -8.44 1.69 6.03
CA ASN A 65 -9.33 0.60 5.62
C ASN A 65 -8.57 -0.71 5.38
N LEU A 66 -7.38 -0.65 4.77
CA LEU A 66 -6.52 -1.83 4.60
C LEU A 66 -5.69 -2.12 5.85
N SER A 67 -5.49 -1.10 6.69
CA SER A 67 -4.90 -1.18 8.01
C SER A 67 -5.46 -0.09 8.90
N THR A 68 -5.06 -0.06 10.17
CA THR A 68 -5.37 1.04 11.10
C THR A 68 -4.16 1.92 11.40
N PHE A 69 -3.15 1.95 10.53
CA PHE A 69 -1.89 2.69 10.74
C PHE A 69 -2.12 4.18 11.02
N ALA A 70 -3.07 4.81 10.32
CA ALA A 70 -3.36 6.24 10.49
C ALA A 70 -3.85 6.61 11.89
N VAL A 71 -4.40 5.66 12.65
CA VAL A 71 -4.97 5.89 13.98
C VAL A 71 -4.21 5.18 15.11
N LYS A 72 -3.50 4.09 14.82
CA LYS A 72 -2.76 3.29 15.82
C LYS A 72 -1.24 3.28 15.63
N GLY A 73 -0.71 3.84 14.54
CA GLY A 73 0.72 3.83 14.24
C GLY A 73 1.29 2.41 14.18
N GLU A 74 2.41 2.19 14.87
CA GLU A 74 3.08 0.90 15.03
C GLU A 74 2.20 -0.17 15.71
N ASN A 75 1.18 0.22 16.49
CA ASN A 75 0.22 -0.70 17.11
C ASN A 75 -0.97 -1.03 16.18
N CYS A 76 -0.84 -0.81 14.87
CA CYS A 76 -1.92 -1.02 13.93
C CYS A 76 -2.23 -2.49 13.67
N ASP A 77 -3.46 -2.72 13.20
CA ASP A 77 -3.88 -3.98 12.62
C ASP A 77 -3.96 -3.83 11.10
N VAL A 78 -3.81 -4.94 10.38
CA VAL A 78 -3.99 -5.03 8.93
C VAL A 78 -5.22 -5.87 8.64
N HIS A 79 -6.00 -5.49 7.62
CA HIS A 79 -7.17 -6.25 7.19
C HIS A 79 -6.77 -7.71 6.89
N PRO A 80 -7.51 -8.72 7.40
CA PRO A 80 -7.10 -10.13 7.32
C PRO A 80 -6.81 -10.62 5.89
N GLU A 81 -7.65 -10.24 4.93
CA GLU A 81 -7.47 -10.66 3.53
C GLU A 81 -6.30 -9.96 2.83
N VAL A 82 -5.93 -8.75 3.27
CA VAL A 82 -4.74 -8.06 2.77
C VAL A 82 -3.50 -8.73 3.32
N MET A 83 -3.47 -8.99 4.62
CA MET A 83 -2.42 -9.76 5.31
C MET A 83 -2.23 -11.14 4.66
N ARG A 84 -3.33 -11.86 4.40
CA ARG A 84 -3.30 -13.18 3.72
C ARG A 84 -2.64 -13.07 2.36
N LEU A 85 -3.15 -12.20 1.48
CA LEU A 85 -2.68 -12.12 0.10
C LEU A 85 -1.20 -11.72 0.02
N VAL A 86 -0.76 -10.74 0.83
CA VAL A 86 0.65 -10.33 0.89
C VAL A 86 1.54 -11.47 1.37
N LYS A 87 1.12 -12.23 2.41
CA LYS A 87 1.87 -13.39 2.88
C LYS A 87 1.96 -14.51 1.83
N GLU A 88 0.89 -14.75 1.05
CA GLU A 88 0.93 -15.69 -0.06
C GLU A 88 1.93 -15.25 -1.15
N PHE A 89 1.96 -13.96 -1.49
CA PHE A 89 2.94 -13.38 -2.42
C PHE A 89 4.37 -13.55 -1.92
N ALA A 90 4.62 -13.19 -0.65
CA ALA A 90 5.92 -13.32 -0.01
C ALA A 90 6.43 -14.77 0.01
N ALA A 91 5.56 -15.73 0.36
CA ALA A 91 5.91 -17.15 0.40
C ALA A 91 6.29 -17.73 -0.98
N LYS A 92 5.73 -17.15 -2.05
CA LYS A 92 6.03 -17.52 -3.44
C LYS A 92 7.11 -16.63 -4.08
N GLN A 93 7.68 -15.70 -3.32
CA GLN A 93 8.66 -14.71 -3.81
C GLN A 93 8.17 -13.91 -5.03
N LYS A 94 6.85 -13.67 -5.11
CA LYS A 94 6.26 -12.92 -6.21
C LYS A 94 6.44 -11.42 -6.02
N PRO A 95 6.70 -10.64 -7.09
CA PRO A 95 6.93 -9.22 -6.98
C PRO A 95 5.75 -8.43 -6.43
N GLN A 96 6.07 -7.44 -5.60
CA GLN A 96 5.11 -6.56 -4.96
C GLN A 96 5.53 -5.10 -5.08
N ALA A 97 4.57 -4.18 -5.17
CA ALA A 97 4.81 -2.75 -5.09
C ALA A 97 3.90 -2.05 -4.09
N ALA A 98 4.44 -1.09 -3.35
CA ALA A 98 3.71 -0.28 -2.38
C ALA A 98 4.00 1.21 -2.57
N LEU A 99 2.96 2.02 -2.75
CA LEU A 99 3.08 3.43 -3.10
C LEU A 99 2.61 4.34 -1.95
N CYS A 100 3.22 5.51 -1.79
CA CYS A 100 2.79 6.53 -0.83
C CYS A 100 2.77 6.00 0.62
N ILE A 101 1.61 5.95 1.28
CA ILE A 101 1.49 5.47 2.67
C ILE A 101 1.40 3.93 2.78
N ALA A 102 1.18 3.20 1.68
CA ALA A 102 1.02 1.75 1.70
C ALA A 102 2.23 0.95 2.25
N PRO A 103 3.50 1.41 2.11
CA PRO A 103 4.65 0.76 2.75
C PRO A 103 4.54 0.65 4.29
N ALA A 104 3.81 1.55 4.96
CA ALA A 104 3.58 1.45 6.40
C ALA A 104 2.73 0.23 6.78
N MET A 105 1.74 -0.12 5.95
CA MET A 105 0.98 -1.37 6.09
C MET A 105 1.87 -2.59 5.83
N MET A 106 2.73 -2.52 4.80
CA MET A 106 3.67 -3.61 4.50
C MET A 106 4.62 -3.87 5.68
N ALA A 107 5.09 -2.81 6.35
CA ALA A 107 5.92 -2.95 7.54
C ALA A 107 5.24 -3.79 8.63
N LYS A 108 3.95 -3.58 8.87
CA LYS A 108 3.19 -4.40 9.83
C LYS A 108 3.00 -5.84 9.37
N ILE A 109 2.77 -6.07 8.08
CA ILE A 109 2.60 -7.43 7.55
C ILE A 109 3.87 -8.27 7.71
N TYR A 110 5.04 -7.65 7.56
CA TYR A 110 6.35 -8.29 7.65
C TYR A 110 6.95 -8.30 9.07
N GLU A 111 6.23 -7.83 10.09
CA GLU A 111 6.70 -7.76 11.49
C GLU A 111 7.15 -9.13 12.03
N ASP A 112 6.53 -10.23 11.59
CA ASP A 112 6.89 -11.60 11.95
C ASP A 112 7.64 -12.36 10.83
N ALA A 113 7.92 -11.70 9.70
CA ALA A 113 8.60 -12.34 8.57
C ALA A 113 10.08 -12.62 8.90
N PRO A 114 10.66 -13.72 8.37
CA PRO A 114 12.06 -14.06 8.60
C PRO A 114 13.04 -13.06 7.93
N SER A 115 12.64 -12.47 6.81
CA SER A 115 13.34 -11.40 6.11
C SER A 115 12.54 -10.11 6.26
N LYS A 116 13.20 -9.04 6.72
CA LYS A 116 12.58 -7.73 6.92
C LYS A 116 12.83 -6.85 5.71
N PRO A 117 11.79 -6.22 5.14
CA PRO A 117 12.00 -5.49 3.91
C PRO A 117 12.67 -4.13 4.11
N THR A 118 13.38 -3.69 3.08
CA THR A 118 13.79 -2.29 2.93
C THR A 118 12.70 -1.54 2.15
N LEU A 119 12.13 -0.50 2.76
CA LEU A 119 10.98 0.23 2.23
C LEU A 119 11.25 1.74 2.26
N THR A 120 10.52 2.51 1.43
CA THR A 120 10.52 3.98 1.52
C THR A 120 9.11 4.53 1.70
N ILE A 121 8.99 5.58 2.50
CA ILE A 121 7.81 6.45 2.60
C ILE A 121 8.13 7.89 2.16
N GLY A 122 9.31 8.11 1.58
CA GLY A 122 9.88 9.43 1.33
C GLY A 122 10.94 9.78 2.36
N ASN A 123 10.73 10.86 3.11
CA ASN A 123 11.64 11.31 4.16
C ASN A 123 10.90 11.76 5.45
N ASP A 124 9.64 11.34 5.61
CA ASP A 124 8.84 11.61 6.81
C ASP A 124 9.37 10.78 7.99
N LYS A 125 10.06 11.43 8.92
CA LYS A 125 10.77 10.76 10.02
C LYS A 125 9.83 10.13 11.06
N ASP A 126 8.61 10.65 11.21
CA ASP A 126 7.62 10.07 12.12
C ASP A 126 7.10 8.73 11.58
N CYS A 127 6.65 8.69 10.32
CA CYS A 127 6.20 7.45 9.69
C CYS A 127 7.35 6.45 9.55
N SER A 128 8.54 6.88 9.13
CA SER A 128 9.68 5.98 8.98
C SER A 128 10.10 5.36 10.31
N GLY A 129 10.14 6.14 11.40
CA GLY A 129 10.49 5.60 12.72
C GLY A 129 9.50 4.56 13.24
N LYS A 130 8.21 4.73 12.95
CA LYS A 130 7.17 3.73 13.27
C LYS A 130 7.34 2.45 12.44
N MET A 131 7.68 2.59 11.15
CA MET A 131 8.00 1.44 10.29
C MET A 131 9.26 0.69 10.74
N GLU A 132 10.27 1.41 11.22
CA GLU A 132 11.50 0.82 11.79
C GLU A 132 11.22 0.11 13.12
N THR A 133 10.30 0.62 13.94
CA THR A 133 9.83 -0.06 15.16
C THR A 133 9.16 -1.40 14.84
N LEU A 134 8.50 -1.51 13.69
CA LEU A 134 7.95 -2.77 13.15
C LEU A 134 9.01 -3.70 12.52
N GLY A 135 10.28 -3.31 12.56
CA GLY A 135 11.42 -4.12 12.14
C GLY A 135 11.86 -3.95 10.69
N THR A 136 11.22 -3.08 9.91
CA THR A 136 11.68 -2.79 8.54
C THR A 136 12.87 -1.84 8.52
N THR A 137 13.60 -1.80 7.40
CA THR A 137 14.62 -0.76 7.17
C THR A 137 14.00 0.34 6.31
N HIS A 138 14.05 1.60 6.77
CA HIS A 138 13.63 2.71 5.93
C HIS A 138 14.80 3.25 5.11
N GLN A 139 14.56 3.51 3.83
CA GLN A 139 15.49 4.23 2.96
C GLN A 139 14.83 5.51 2.44
N ASP A 140 15.49 6.66 2.68
CA ASP A 140 15.02 7.93 2.15
C ASP A 140 15.00 7.89 0.61
N CYS A 141 13.93 8.38 0.00
CA CYS A 141 13.74 8.37 -1.45
C CYS A 141 13.02 9.65 -1.91
N SER A 142 13.31 10.10 -3.12
CA SER A 142 12.63 11.27 -3.71
C SER A 142 11.28 10.88 -4.32
N ALA A 143 10.38 11.85 -4.52
CA ALA A 143 9.09 11.61 -5.18
C ALA A 143 9.20 11.04 -6.62
N ARG A 144 10.34 11.24 -7.28
CA ARG A 144 10.62 10.84 -8.66
C ARG A 144 11.35 9.49 -8.76
N ASP A 145 11.56 8.81 -7.65
CA ASP A 145 12.37 7.59 -7.60
C ASP A 145 11.70 6.50 -6.75
N PHE A 146 12.34 5.33 -6.68
CA PHE A 146 11.87 4.20 -5.91
C PHE A 146 13.00 3.54 -5.10
N VAL A 147 12.61 2.65 -4.19
CA VAL A 147 13.50 1.73 -3.47
C VAL A 147 13.08 0.31 -3.83
N PHE A 148 14.03 -0.51 -4.25
CA PHE A 148 13.82 -1.92 -4.53
C PHE A 148 14.58 -2.78 -3.53
N ASP A 149 13.84 -3.62 -2.82
CA ASP A 149 14.36 -4.68 -2.00
C ASP A 149 14.34 -5.99 -2.79
N GLU A 150 15.52 -6.37 -3.27
CA GLU A 150 15.76 -7.60 -4.03
C GLU A 150 15.53 -8.87 -3.20
N GLN A 151 15.79 -8.85 -1.90
CA GLN A 151 15.65 -10.04 -1.05
C GLN A 151 14.18 -10.42 -0.86
N ASN A 152 13.28 -9.44 -0.83
CA ASN A 152 11.85 -9.65 -0.62
C ASN A 152 10.99 -9.43 -1.87
N ASN A 153 11.60 -9.05 -3.00
CA ASN A 153 10.95 -8.65 -4.25
C ASN A 153 9.90 -7.55 -4.04
N ILE A 154 10.25 -6.50 -3.30
CA ILE A 154 9.35 -5.37 -3.02
C ILE A 154 9.91 -4.07 -3.60
N VAL A 155 9.12 -3.39 -4.41
CA VAL A 155 9.40 -2.04 -4.89
C VAL A 155 8.53 -1.04 -4.12
N SER A 156 9.08 0.09 -3.67
CA SER A 156 8.29 1.14 -3.01
C SER A 156 8.68 2.53 -3.48
N THR A 157 7.72 3.46 -3.54
CA THR A 157 7.98 4.85 -3.93
C THR A 157 7.13 5.84 -3.11
N PRO A 158 7.62 7.05 -2.82
CA PRO A 158 6.92 8.01 -1.96
C PRO A 158 5.64 8.59 -2.57
N ALA A 159 5.54 8.73 -3.90
CA ALA A 159 4.41 9.37 -4.57
C ALA A 159 3.97 10.68 -3.86
N TYR A 160 2.69 10.81 -3.48
CA TYR A 160 2.14 12.00 -2.81
C TYR A 160 2.62 12.23 -1.36
N MET A 161 3.46 11.37 -0.78
CA MET A 161 4.16 11.70 0.47
C MET A 161 5.08 12.90 0.28
N LEU A 162 5.65 13.07 -0.92
CA LEU A 162 6.59 14.16 -1.24
C LEU A 162 6.24 14.92 -2.53
N GLY A 163 5.58 14.28 -3.49
CA GLY A 163 5.33 14.85 -4.81
C GLY A 163 4.43 16.09 -4.74
N GLN A 164 4.88 17.18 -5.37
CA GLN A 164 4.17 18.47 -5.38
C GLN A 164 3.30 18.65 -6.62
N SER A 165 3.47 17.78 -7.62
CA SER A 165 2.70 17.77 -8.86
C SER A 165 2.43 16.37 -9.36
N ILE A 166 1.39 16.21 -10.17
CA ILE A 166 1.03 14.90 -10.73
C ILE A 166 2.13 14.33 -11.63
N SER A 167 2.91 15.17 -12.32
CA SER A 167 4.02 14.72 -13.18
C SER A 167 5.18 14.15 -12.36
N GLU A 168 5.51 14.76 -11.23
CA GLU A 168 6.52 14.22 -10.31
C GLU A 168 6.11 12.87 -9.75
N VAL A 169 4.86 12.76 -9.33
CA VAL A 169 4.30 11.51 -8.81
C VAL A 169 4.25 10.44 -9.89
N ALA A 170 3.84 10.81 -11.11
CA ALA A 170 3.82 9.89 -12.25
C ALA A 170 5.21 9.34 -12.57
N GLU A 171 6.24 10.18 -12.56
CA GLU A 171 7.62 9.75 -12.84
C GLU A 171 8.10 8.66 -11.85
N GLY A 172 7.88 8.84 -10.55
CA GLY A 172 8.26 7.84 -9.54
C GLY A 172 7.43 6.54 -9.65
N ILE A 173 6.13 6.65 -9.91
CA ILE A 173 5.25 5.50 -10.09
C ILE A 173 5.61 4.73 -11.38
N GLU A 174 5.88 5.41 -12.49
CA GLU A 174 6.28 4.76 -13.75
C GLU A 174 7.57 3.95 -13.58
N LYS A 175 8.59 4.52 -12.93
CA LYS A 175 9.82 3.78 -12.61
C LYS A 175 9.55 2.56 -11.72
N THR A 176 8.68 2.73 -10.72
CA THR A 176 8.26 1.63 -9.82
C THR A 176 7.59 0.49 -10.57
N ILE A 177 6.64 0.82 -11.46
CA ILE A 177 5.91 -0.18 -12.25
C ILE A 177 6.82 -0.84 -13.28
N ASN A 178 7.70 -0.08 -13.94
CA ASN A 178 8.68 -0.66 -14.87
C ASN A 178 9.59 -1.66 -14.15
N LYS A 179 10.09 -1.32 -12.96
CA LYS A 179 10.91 -2.25 -12.17
C LYS A 179 10.11 -3.47 -11.73
N LEU A 180 8.85 -3.29 -11.31
CA LEU A 180 7.99 -4.40 -10.92
C LEU A 180 7.80 -5.39 -12.08
N VAL A 181 7.54 -4.90 -13.30
CA VAL A 181 7.40 -5.74 -14.49
C VAL A 181 8.72 -6.45 -14.82
N GLU A 182 9.86 -5.73 -14.79
CA GLU A 182 11.18 -6.30 -15.04
C GLU A 182 11.50 -7.50 -14.14
N VAL A 183 11.09 -7.48 -12.87
CA VAL A 183 11.34 -8.58 -11.92
C VAL A 183 10.22 -9.63 -11.88
N THR A 184 9.17 -9.45 -12.68
CA THR A 184 8.09 -10.43 -12.87
C THR A 184 8.37 -11.37 -14.05
N GLU A 185 9.11 -10.89 -15.05
CA GLU A 185 9.58 -11.65 -16.23
C GLU A 185 10.75 -12.59 -15.90
#